data_AF-A0A517QNA7-F1
#
_entry.id   AF-A0A517QNA7-F1
#
_cell.length_a   1.000
_cell.length_b   1.000
_cell.length_c   1.000
_cell.angle_alpha   90.00
_cell.angle_beta   90.00
_cell.angle_gamma   90.00
#
_symmetry.space_group_name_H-M   'P 1'
#
loop_
_entity.id
_entity.type
_entity.pdbx_description
1 polymer ?
#
loop_
_entity_poly.entity_id
_entity_poly.type
_entity_poly.pdbx_seq_one_letter_code
_entity_poly.pdbx_strand_id
1 'polypeptide(L)'
;MRKMYYLLIIIPLIYGCGGDSGGKRELTEAEAEAAAAGVGNENQIRFFITDELKLTSLDLTPTENGGYTAKGTNSQGAEYTITVEQEPGVINYSWQNSKGKKGKGKFTY
;
A
#
# COMPACT_ATOMS: atom_id res chain seq x y z
N MET A 1 51.87 -14.27 -3.90
CA MET A 1 50.70 -15.14 -4.12
C MET A 1 49.51 -14.27 -4.51
N ARG A 2 48.52 -14.86 -5.19
CA ARG A 2 47.53 -14.22 -6.08
C ARG A 2 46.57 -13.22 -5.39
N LYS A 3 46.15 -12.23 -6.20
CA LYS A 3 45.05 -11.26 -6.02
C LYS A 3 43.68 -11.97 -5.81
N MET A 4 42.66 -11.16 -5.48
CA MET A 4 41.18 -11.33 -5.69
C MET A 4 40.39 -11.37 -4.37
N TYR A 5 39.28 -10.67 -4.13
CA TYR A 5 38.52 -9.62 -4.84
C TYR A 5 37.66 -8.88 -3.79
N TYR A 6 37.60 -7.55 -3.86
CA TYR A 6 36.56 -6.77 -3.20
C TYR A 6 35.22 -7.06 -3.90
N LEU A 7 34.25 -7.60 -3.17
CA LEU A 7 32.88 -7.72 -3.67
C LEU A 7 32.21 -6.33 -3.55
N LEU A 8 32.29 -5.58 -4.65
CA LEU A 8 31.45 -4.42 -4.92
C LEU A 8 29.99 -4.88 -4.97
N ILE A 9 29.22 -4.62 -3.91
CA ILE A 9 27.76 -4.71 -3.96
C ILE A 9 27.28 -3.48 -4.72
N ILE A 10 26.83 -3.72 -5.95
CA ILE A 10 26.27 -2.75 -6.87
C ILE A 10 24.94 -2.28 -6.30
N ILE A 11 24.89 -1.02 -5.87
CA ILE A 11 23.64 -0.29 -5.61
C ILE A 11 23.09 0.12 -6.99
N PRO A 12 21.93 -0.38 -7.44
CA PRO A 12 21.26 0.24 -8.57
C PRO A 12 20.72 1.60 -8.12
N LEU A 13 21.51 2.64 -8.41
CA LEU A 13 21.06 4.01 -8.63
C LEU A 13 19.96 3.99 -9.70
N ILE A 14 18.69 3.98 -9.29
CA ILE A 14 17.61 4.37 -10.18
C ILE A 14 17.44 5.87 -10.05
N TYR A 15 18.15 6.56 -10.94
CA TYR A 15 17.98 7.98 -11.25
C TYR A 15 16.53 8.22 -11.71
N GLY A 16 15.71 8.79 -10.84
CA GLY A 16 14.58 9.63 -11.23
C GLY A 16 15.04 11.08 -11.14
N CYS A 17 15.75 11.57 -12.15
CA CYS A 17 16.10 12.99 -12.29
C CYS A 17 15.10 13.65 -13.24
N GLY A 18 14.43 14.70 -12.76
CA GLY A 18 13.65 15.60 -13.60
C GLY A 18 12.44 16.20 -12.87
N GLY A 19 12.56 17.44 -12.39
CA GLY A 19 11.41 18.25 -12.02
C GLY A 19 11.54 18.97 -10.68
N ASP A 20 11.92 20.22 -10.78
CA ASP A 20 11.92 21.26 -9.75
C ASP A 20 10.51 21.53 -9.15
N SER A 21 10.51 22.03 -7.90
CA SER A 21 9.41 22.70 -7.18
C SER A 21 8.24 21.85 -6.64
N GLY A 22 8.27 21.57 -5.33
CA GLY A 22 7.06 21.28 -4.56
C GLY A 22 7.25 20.35 -3.36
N GLY A 23 7.72 20.88 -2.23
CA GLY A 23 7.58 20.29 -0.89
C GLY A 23 7.76 18.78 -0.77
N LYS A 24 9.01 18.28 -0.77
CA LYS A 24 9.30 16.89 -0.41
C LYS A 24 8.96 16.70 1.07
N ARG A 25 7.78 16.16 1.35
CA ARG A 25 7.49 15.57 2.66
C ARG A 25 8.53 14.47 2.87
N GLU A 26 9.40 14.64 3.86
CA GLU A 26 10.32 13.58 4.29
C GLU A 26 9.47 12.34 4.57
N LEU A 27 9.77 11.25 3.87
CA LEU A 27 9.16 9.97 4.13
C LEU A 27 9.58 9.58 5.55
N THR A 28 8.61 9.31 6.41
CA THR A 28 8.89 8.76 7.73
C THR A 28 9.66 7.45 7.59
N GLU A 29 10.45 7.05 8.59
CA GLU A 29 11.22 5.79 8.54
C GLU A 29 10.33 4.59 8.17
N ALA A 30 9.08 4.58 8.66
CA ALA A 30 8.07 3.57 8.31
C ALA A 30 7.65 3.61 6.82
N GLU A 31 7.55 4.79 6.22
CA GLU A 31 7.25 4.94 4.78
C GLU A 31 8.44 4.55 3.90
N ALA A 32 9.67 4.76 4.38
CA ALA A 32 10.89 4.33 3.70
C ALA A 32 11.10 2.81 3.79
N GLU A 33 10.83 2.20 4.94
CA GLU A 33 10.86 0.74 5.12
C GLU A 33 9.74 0.05 4.34
N ALA A 34 8.54 0.64 4.30
CA ALA A 34 7.44 0.13 3.47
C ALA A 34 7.80 0.13 1.98
N ALA A 35 8.38 1.24 1.49
CA ALA A 35 8.87 1.33 0.11
C ALA A 35 10.01 0.33 -0.17
N ALA A 36 10.91 0.10 0.79
CA ALA A 36 12.01 -0.87 0.66
C ALA A 36 11.54 -2.33 0.70
N ALA A 37 10.46 -2.63 1.43
CA ALA A 37 9.81 -3.93 1.47
C ALA A 37 8.83 -4.16 0.30
N GLY A 38 8.57 -3.12 -0.51
CA GLY A 38 7.59 -3.16 -1.58
C GLY A 38 6.16 -3.33 -1.06
N VAL A 39 5.87 -2.85 0.15
CA VAL A 39 4.51 -2.86 0.73
C VAL A 39 3.88 -1.47 0.58
N GLY A 40 2.56 -1.45 0.45
CA GLY A 40 1.81 -0.27 0.07
C GLY A 40 1.71 0.64 1.27
N ASN A 41 1.81 1.95 1.04
CA ASN A 41 1.53 2.87 2.13
C ASN A 41 0.01 2.96 2.38
N GLU A 42 -0.36 3.39 3.58
CA GLU A 42 -1.77 3.50 3.97
C GLU A 42 -2.59 4.36 2.98
N ASN A 43 -1.99 5.43 2.46
CA ASN A 43 -2.65 6.33 1.51
C ASN A 43 -3.00 5.65 0.18
N GLN A 44 -2.13 4.78 -0.34
CA GLN A 44 -2.40 3.97 -1.52
C GLN A 44 -3.59 3.04 -1.26
N ILE A 45 -3.56 2.31 -0.15
CA ILE A 45 -4.65 1.41 0.25
C ILE A 45 -5.97 2.18 0.33
N ARG A 46 -5.98 3.35 0.98
CA ARG A 46 -7.16 4.21 1.06
C ARG A 46 -7.66 4.61 -0.31
N PHE A 47 -6.77 5.09 -1.18
CA PHE A 47 -7.14 5.54 -2.52
C PHE A 47 -7.76 4.42 -3.35
N PHE A 48 -7.11 3.27 -3.47
CA PHE A 48 -7.60 2.17 -4.31
C PHE A 48 -8.91 1.57 -3.83
N ILE A 49 -9.02 1.31 -2.52
CA ILE A 49 -10.23 0.69 -1.96
C ILE A 49 -11.41 1.66 -2.02
N THR A 50 -11.17 2.95 -1.73
CA THR A 50 -12.21 3.98 -1.80
C THR A 50 -12.70 4.18 -3.23
N ASP A 51 -11.79 4.23 -4.21
CA ASP A 51 -12.18 4.38 -5.61
C ASP A 51 -12.89 3.13 -6.15
N GLU A 52 -12.37 1.92 -5.93
CA GLU A 52 -12.98 0.71 -6.51
C GLU A 52 -14.37 0.44 -5.91
N LEU A 53 -14.52 0.58 -4.58
CA LEU A 53 -15.78 0.32 -3.88
C LEU A 53 -16.70 1.54 -3.82
N LYS A 54 -16.28 2.67 -4.42
CA LYS A 54 -17.00 3.96 -4.43
C LYS A 54 -17.44 4.38 -3.03
N LEU A 55 -16.50 4.29 -2.08
CA LEU A 55 -16.72 4.65 -0.69
C LEU A 55 -16.60 6.16 -0.51
N THR A 56 -17.31 6.70 0.48
CA THR A 56 -17.20 8.09 0.92
C THR A 56 -16.38 8.22 2.19
N SER A 57 -16.28 7.13 2.97
CA SER A 57 -15.40 7.03 4.13
C SER A 57 -14.75 5.65 4.15
N LEU A 58 -13.54 5.59 4.68
CA LEU A 58 -12.80 4.36 4.91
C LEU A 58 -11.91 4.58 6.13
N ASP A 59 -12.09 3.77 7.16
CA ASP A 59 -11.29 3.76 8.37
C ASP A 59 -10.42 2.51 8.37
N LEU A 60 -9.11 2.69 8.20
CA LEU A 60 -8.14 1.61 8.25
C LEU A 60 -7.59 1.44 9.66
N THR A 61 -7.48 0.18 10.08
CA THR A 61 -6.88 -0.26 11.33
C THR A 61 -5.77 -1.25 11.00
N PRO A 62 -4.50 -0.94 11.30
CA PRO A 62 -3.38 -1.85 11.04
C PRO A 62 -3.53 -3.14 11.86
N THR A 63 -3.05 -4.25 11.29
CA THR A 63 -3.01 -5.56 11.96
C THR A 63 -1.57 -5.95 12.28
N GLU A 64 -1.39 -6.88 13.22
CA GLU A 64 -0.05 -7.31 13.68
C GLU A 64 0.82 -7.93 12.57
N ASN A 65 0.21 -8.41 11.48
CA ASN A 65 0.90 -9.03 10.35
C ASN A 65 1.22 -8.05 9.20
N GLY A 66 1.18 -6.74 9.44
CA GLY A 66 1.45 -5.72 8.42
C GLY A 66 0.33 -5.58 7.38
N GLY A 67 -0.85 -6.15 7.65
CA GLY A 67 -2.07 -5.93 6.87
C GLY A 67 -2.93 -4.82 7.48
N TYR A 68 -4.12 -4.62 6.92
CA TYR A 68 -5.12 -3.70 7.46
C TYR A 68 -6.50 -4.35 7.50
N THR A 69 -7.29 -4.01 8.51
CA THR A 69 -8.74 -4.16 8.45
C THR A 69 -9.34 -2.78 8.21
N ALA A 70 -10.43 -2.71 7.47
CA ALA A 70 -11.10 -1.46 7.19
C ALA A 70 -12.61 -1.56 7.38
N LYS A 71 -13.20 -0.45 7.75
CA LYS A 71 -14.63 -0.21 7.67
C LYS A 71 -14.88 0.96 6.75
N GLY A 72 -15.74 0.80 5.76
CA GLY A 72 -16.06 1.85 4.82
C GLY A 72 -17.56 2.00 4.63
N THR A 73 -17.98 3.20 4.25
CA THR A 73 -19.38 3.48 3.93
C THR A 73 -19.44 4.14 2.57
N ASN A 74 -20.38 3.71 1.71
CA ASN A 74 -20.60 4.34 0.42
C ASN A 74 -21.62 5.49 0.50
N SER A 75 -21.76 6.24 -0.59
CA SER A 75 -22.71 7.36 -0.69
C SER A 75 -24.19 6.97 -0.52
N GLN A 76 -24.51 5.67 -0.59
CA GLN A 76 -25.85 5.13 -0.36
C GLN A 76 -26.06 4.65 1.09
N GLY A 77 -25.08 4.85 1.98
CA GLY A 77 -25.14 4.41 3.37
C GLY A 77 -24.91 2.91 3.57
N ALA A 78 -24.42 2.18 2.55
CA ALA A 78 -24.06 0.78 2.71
C ALA A 78 -22.68 0.67 3.37
N GLU A 79 -22.63 -0.06 4.48
CA GLU A 79 -21.40 -0.36 5.20
C GLU A 79 -20.66 -1.55 4.58
N TYR A 80 -19.33 -1.48 4.60
CA TYR A 80 -18.39 -2.47 4.08
C TYR A 80 -17.38 -2.80 5.16
N THR A 81 -17.20 -4.08 5.43
CA THR A 81 -16.05 -4.61 6.15
C THR A 81 -15.03 -5.08 5.12
N ILE A 82 -13.80 -4.60 5.23
CA ILE A 82 -12.73 -4.86 4.27
C ILE A 82 -11.53 -5.43 5.01
N THR A 83 -10.87 -6.43 4.44
CA THR A 83 -9.61 -6.97 4.93
C THR A 83 -8.58 -6.81 3.84
N VAL A 84 -7.42 -6.26 4.19
CA VAL A 84 -6.32 -5.94 3.30
C VAL A 84 -5.09 -6.73 3.74
N GLU A 85 -4.53 -7.46 2.80
CA GLU A 85 -3.33 -8.26 2.94
C GLU A 85 -2.27 -7.69 2.01
N GLN A 86 -1.09 -7.41 2.55
CA GLN A 86 0.00 -6.82 1.79
C GLN A 86 1.04 -7.88 1.48
N GLU A 87 1.38 -8.00 0.20
CA GLU A 87 2.50 -8.78 -0.30
C GLU A 87 3.47 -7.84 -1.04
N PRO A 88 4.76 -8.18 -1.17
CA PRO A 88 5.69 -7.35 -1.94
C PRO A 88 5.19 -7.11 -3.38
N GLY A 89 4.96 -5.84 -3.72
CA GLY A 89 4.44 -5.37 -5.01
C GLY A 89 2.93 -5.55 -5.22
N VAL A 90 2.18 -6.06 -4.23
CA VAL A 90 0.75 -6.38 -4.37
C VAL A 90 -0.03 -6.07 -3.08
N ILE A 91 -1.12 -5.33 -3.21
CA ILE A 91 -2.17 -5.21 -2.18
C ILE A 91 -3.33 -6.11 -2.59
N ASN A 92 -3.61 -7.14 -1.80
CA ASN A 92 -4.82 -7.94 -1.93
C ASN A 92 -5.86 -7.44 -0.93
N TYR A 93 -7.13 -7.48 -1.31
CA TYR A 93 -8.18 -7.17 -0.37
C TYR A 93 -9.47 -7.94 -0.65
N SER A 94 -10.23 -8.15 0.40
CA SER A 94 -11.57 -8.72 0.35
C SER A 94 -12.53 -7.79 1.07
N TRP A 95 -13.79 -7.79 0.63
CA TRP A 95 -14.82 -6.96 1.23
C TRP A 95 -16.12 -7.72 1.36
N GLN A 96 -16.91 -7.32 2.36
CA GLN A 96 -18.27 -7.76 2.57
C GLN A 96 -19.13 -6.55 2.91
N ASN A 97 -20.25 -6.36 2.22
CA ASN A 97 -21.19 -5.31 2.57
C ASN A 97 -22.28 -5.79 3.55
N SER A 98 -23.01 -4.85 4.14
CA SER A 98 -24.11 -5.11 5.08
C SER A 98 -25.25 -5.98 4.51
N LYS A 99 -25.36 -6.08 3.18
CA LYS A 99 -26.32 -6.95 2.48
C LYS A 99 -25.78 -8.37 2.26
N GLY A 100 -24.61 -8.70 2.80
CA GLY A 100 -23.97 -10.00 2.68
C GLY A 100 -23.28 -10.26 1.35
N LYS A 101 -23.23 -9.28 0.43
CA LYS A 101 -22.44 -9.43 -0.80
C LYS A 101 -20.96 -9.36 -0.45
N LYS A 102 -20.19 -10.23 -1.08
CA LYS A 102 -18.75 -10.31 -0.90
C LYS A 102 -18.06 -10.08 -2.24
N GLY A 103 -16.86 -9.52 -2.17
CA GLY A 103 -15.97 -9.40 -3.31
C GLY A 103 -14.52 -9.36 -2.86
N LYS A 104 -13.64 -9.32 -3.85
CA LYS A 104 -12.20 -9.33 -3.67
C LYS A 104 -11.55 -8.63 -4.84
N GLY A 105 -10.49 -7.89 -4.55
CA GLY A 105 -9.72 -7.13 -5.50
C GLY A 105 -8.23 -7.29 -5.21
N LYS A 106 -7.42 -6.89 -6.18
CA LYS A 106 -5.97 -6.79 -6.00
C LYS A 106 -5.45 -5.62 -6.80
N PHE A 107 -4.40 -5.00 -6.28
CA PHE A 107 -3.73 -3.89 -6.91
C PHE A 107 -2.22 -4.10 -6.86
N THR A 108 -1.53 -3.85 -7.97
CA THR A 108 -0.07 -3.99 -8.12
C THR A 108 0.54 -2.60 -8.35
N TYR A 109 1.65 -2.28 -7.69
CA TYR A 109 2.35 -0.99 -7.80
C TYR A 109 3.86 -1.15 -7.83
#